data_AF-L8DJS9-F1
#
_entry.id   AF-L8DJS9-F1
#
_cell.length_a   1.000
_cell.length_b   1.000
_cell.length_c   1.000
_cell.angle_alpha   90.00
_cell.angle_beta   90.00
_cell.angle_gamma   90.00
#
_symmetry.space_group_name_H-M   'P 1'
#
loop_
_entity.id
_entity.type
_entity.pdbx_description
1 polymer ?
#
loop_
_entity_poly.entity_id
_entity_poly.type
_entity_poly.pdbx_seq_one_letter_code
_entity_poly.pdbx_strand_id
1 'polypeptide(L)'
;MAIDPDTKNWTWVLERACPDCGFDASAVEYDDIPGLIRADVGRWMAVLRRDDVAVRPDDSTWSALEYAAHVRDAHRIFRTRLALVLTEDDPEFANWDQDATAVAENYNEQNPAAVAADLGDAANGLADDFPAVLPENRHRTGRRSDGSNFSVESLAAYYIHDPIHHLWDVRG
;
A
#
# COMPACT_ATOMS: atom_id res chain seq x y z
N MET A 1 5.82 -24.46 -7.94
CA MET A 1 4.92 -24.30 -6.77
C MET A 1 4.20 -22.97 -6.93
N ALA A 2 3.09 -22.70 -6.25
CA ALA A 2 2.33 -21.45 -6.43
C ALA A 2 2.74 -20.40 -5.38
N ILE A 3 2.54 -19.11 -5.67
CA ILE A 3 2.62 -18.04 -4.66
C ILE A 3 1.66 -18.38 -3.52
N ASP A 4 2.15 -18.25 -2.28
CA ASP A 4 1.31 -18.47 -1.11
C ASP A 4 0.29 -17.33 -0.99
N PRO A 5 -1.03 -17.63 -1.03
CA PRO A 5 -2.02 -16.58 -1.00
C PRO A 5 -1.99 -15.80 0.31
N ASP A 6 -2.08 -14.48 0.23
CA ASP A 6 -2.21 -13.65 1.42
C ASP A 6 -3.63 -13.72 1.98
N THR A 7 -3.76 -14.48 3.06
CA THR A 7 -5.03 -14.70 3.77
C THR A 7 -5.08 -13.95 5.11
N LYS A 8 -4.06 -13.14 5.41
CA LYS A 8 -3.95 -12.46 6.70
C LYS A 8 -4.92 -11.29 6.76
N ASN A 9 -5.59 -11.14 7.90
CA ASN A 9 -6.29 -9.88 8.19
C ASN A 9 -5.29 -8.85 8.71
N TRP A 10 -4.72 -8.03 7.83
CA TRP A 10 -3.72 -7.03 8.19
C TRP A 10 -4.21 -5.91 9.11
N THR A 11 -5.50 -5.81 9.44
CA THR A 11 -5.96 -4.73 10.35
C THR A 11 -5.34 -4.79 11.75
N TRP A 12 -4.77 -5.94 12.16
CA TRP A 12 -4.04 -6.05 13.42
C TRP A 12 -2.85 -5.08 13.55
N VAL A 13 -2.30 -4.57 12.43
CA VAL A 13 -1.17 -3.62 12.44
C VAL A 13 -1.54 -2.28 13.10
N LEU A 14 -2.84 -2.00 13.25
CA LEU A 14 -3.34 -0.85 14.00
C LEU A 14 -3.29 -1.07 15.52
N GLU A 15 -3.13 -2.32 15.98
CA GLU A 15 -3.21 -2.69 17.39
C GLU A 15 -1.84 -2.90 18.03
N ARG A 16 -0.81 -3.21 17.23
CA ARG A 16 0.55 -3.50 17.69
C ARG A 16 1.59 -3.32 16.59
N ALA A 17 2.84 -3.10 17.00
CA ALA A 17 3.96 -3.04 16.08
C ALA A 17 4.14 -4.34 15.27
N CYS A 18 4.51 -4.19 14.01
CA CYS A 18 4.82 -5.29 13.11
C CYS A 18 6.16 -5.94 13.51
N PRO A 19 6.19 -7.26 13.79
CA PRO A 19 7.42 -7.93 14.24
C PRO A 19 8.47 -8.04 13.12
N ASP A 20 8.07 -7.92 11.86
CA ASP A 20 8.95 -8.08 10.70
C ASP A 20 9.62 -6.75 10.33
N CYS A 21 8.82 -5.76 9.92
CA CYS A 21 9.34 -4.46 9.47
C CYS A 21 9.51 -3.44 10.61
N GLY A 22 9.01 -3.73 11.83
CA GLY A 22 9.10 -2.84 12.98
C GLY A 22 8.15 -1.64 12.96
N PHE A 23 7.28 -1.53 11.95
CA PHE A 23 6.30 -0.45 11.84
C PHE A 23 5.33 -0.46 13.04
N ASP A 24 5.11 0.70 13.67
CA ASP A 24 4.20 0.88 14.80
C ASP A 24 3.21 2.00 14.49
N ALA A 25 1.95 1.64 14.25
CA ALA A 25 0.90 2.59 13.93
C ALA A 25 0.65 3.61 15.06
N SER A 26 0.96 3.26 16.31
CA SER A 26 0.76 4.17 17.46
C SER A 26 1.80 5.29 17.54
N ALA A 27 2.88 5.20 16.75
CA ALA A 27 3.96 6.18 16.69
C ALA A 27 3.92 7.05 15.43
N VAL A 28 2.89 6.89 14.58
CA VAL A 28 2.74 7.63 13.32
C VAL A 28 1.56 8.59 13.45
N GLU A 29 1.82 9.88 13.31
CA GLU A 29 0.77 10.88 13.24
C GLU A 29 0.23 11.00 11.81
N TYR A 30 -1.02 11.43 11.66
CA TYR A 30 -1.64 11.62 10.34
C TYR A 30 -0.80 12.53 9.42
N ASP A 31 -0.22 13.59 10.00
CA ASP A 31 0.56 14.58 9.25
C ASP A 31 1.94 14.05 8.81
N ASP A 32 2.40 12.90 9.34
CA ASP A 32 3.66 12.25 8.93
C ASP A 32 3.49 11.42 7.64
N ILE A 33 2.26 10.97 7.35
CA ILE A 33 1.94 10.05 6.25
C ILE A 33 2.50 10.53 4.89
N PRO A 34 2.34 11.81 4.47
CA PRO A 34 2.90 12.27 3.20
C PRO A 34 4.43 12.18 3.13
N GLY A 35 5.10 12.38 4.26
CA GLY A 35 6.55 12.27 4.35
C GLY A 35 7.00 10.81 4.23
N LEU A 36 6.30 9.90 4.91
CA LEU A 36 6.56 8.46 4.86
C LEU A 36 6.36 7.90 3.44
N ILE A 37 5.28 8.26 2.75
CA ILE A 37 5.04 7.84 1.35
C ILE A 37 6.18 8.27 0.43
N ARG A 38 6.61 9.54 0.52
CA ARG A 38 7.67 10.07 -0.35
C ARG A 38 9.03 9.46 -0.03
N ALA A 39 9.31 9.16 1.24
CA ALA A 39 10.53 8.47 1.63
C ALA A 39 10.55 7.02 1.12
N ASP A 40 9.43 6.31 1.27
CA ASP A 40 9.26 4.93 0.82
C ASP A 40 9.40 4.80 -0.70
N VAL A 41 8.71 5.65 -1.47
CA VAL A 41 8.80 5.63 -2.94
C VAL A 41 10.22 5.91 -3.43
N GLY A 42 10.96 6.78 -2.75
CA GLY A 42 12.37 7.07 -3.05
C GLY A 42 13.26 5.81 -2.94
N ARG A 43 12.96 4.91 -2.00
CA ARG A 43 13.67 3.64 -1.83
C ARG A 43 13.24 2.61 -2.87
N TRP A 44 11.95 2.53 -3.20
CA TRP A 44 11.46 1.71 -4.31
C TRP A 44 12.13 2.05 -5.64
N MET A 45 12.39 3.32 -5.92
CA MET A 45 13.14 3.70 -7.12
C MET A 45 14.53 3.07 -7.18
N ALA A 46 15.19 2.85 -6.04
CA ALA A 46 16.47 2.14 -5.99
C ALA A 46 16.32 0.63 -6.20
N VAL A 47 15.28 0.01 -5.63
CA VAL A 47 14.96 -1.41 -5.84
C VAL A 47 14.67 -1.70 -7.31
N LEU A 48 13.86 -0.85 -7.96
CA LEU A 48 13.47 -1.02 -9.37
C LEU A 48 14.61 -0.88 -10.38
N ARG A 49 15.78 -0.39 -9.95
CA ARG A 49 17.00 -0.32 -10.77
C ARG A 49 17.91 -1.53 -10.64
N ARG A 50 17.58 -2.51 -9.78
CA ARG A 50 18.37 -3.74 -9.65
C ARG A 50 18.20 -4.61 -10.90
N ASP A 51 19.27 -5.28 -11.32
CA ASP A 51 19.25 -6.13 -12.52
C ASP A 51 18.37 -7.38 -12.35
N ASP A 52 18.14 -7.81 -11.10
CA ASP A 52 17.37 -9.00 -10.72
C ASP A 52 15.92 -8.68 -10.30
N VAL A 53 15.42 -7.47 -10.57
CA VAL A 53 14.12 -7.01 -10.06
C VAL A 53 12.94 -7.92 -10.44
N ALA A 54 12.98 -8.58 -11.61
CA ALA A 54 11.95 -9.50 -12.09
C ALA A 54 12.19 -10.97 -11.70
N VAL A 55 13.27 -11.26 -10.98
CA VAL A 55 13.61 -12.61 -10.55
C VAL A 55 12.93 -12.90 -9.22
N ARG A 56 12.05 -13.90 -9.20
CA ARG A 56 11.50 -14.42 -7.94
C ARG A 56 12.59 -15.16 -7.16
N PRO A 57 12.72 -14.94 -5.85
CA PRO A 57 13.73 -15.64 -5.05
C PRO A 57 13.40 -17.13 -4.89
N ASP A 58 12.12 -17.49 -4.90
CA ASP A 58 11.60 -18.85 -4.95
C ASP A 58 10.20 -18.88 -5.60
N ASP A 59 9.63 -20.07 -5.76
CA ASP A 59 8.32 -20.26 -6.40
C ASP A 59 7.13 -19.69 -5.60
N SER A 60 7.31 -19.46 -4.30
CA SER A 60 6.28 -19.03 -3.35
C SER A 60 6.28 -17.52 -3.07
N THR A 61 7.31 -16.80 -3.53
CA THR A 61 7.52 -15.38 -3.23
C THR A 61 7.51 -14.54 -4.51
N TRP A 62 6.86 -13.40 -4.45
CA TRP A 62 6.89 -12.41 -5.54
C TRP A 62 8.30 -11.87 -5.79
N SER A 63 8.56 -11.48 -7.03
CA SER A 63 9.76 -10.71 -7.37
C SER A 63 9.64 -9.29 -6.83
N ALA A 64 10.76 -8.56 -6.79
CA ALA A 64 10.72 -7.15 -6.39
C ALA A 64 9.89 -6.28 -7.37
N LEU A 65 9.79 -6.67 -8.65
CA LEU A 65 8.95 -6.02 -9.64
C LEU A 65 7.47 -6.22 -9.33
N GLU A 66 7.09 -7.43 -8.91
CA GLU A 66 5.71 -7.75 -8.52
C GLU A 66 5.30 -6.98 -7.27
N TYR A 67 6.16 -6.95 -6.23
CA TYR A 67 5.90 -6.12 -5.06
C TYR A 67 5.79 -4.63 -5.40
N ALA A 68 6.64 -4.10 -6.30
CA ALA A 68 6.55 -2.71 -6.71
C ALA A 68 5.24 -2.39 -7.47
N ALA A 69 4.78 -3.30 -8.33
CA ALA A 69 3.50 -3.18 -9.03
C ALA A 69 2.31 -3.25 -8.05
N HIS A 70 2.39 -4.14 -7.05
CA HIS A 70 1.44 -4.19 -5.95
C HIS A 70 1.38 -2.87 -5.18
N VAL A 71 2.53 -2.33 -4.74
CA VAL A 71 2.59 -1.06 -4.00
C VAL A 71 2.01 0.10 -4.82
N ARG A 72 2.30 0.15 -6.13
CA ARG A 72 1.67 1.13 -7.06
C ARG A 72 0.15 1.04 -6.99
N ASP A 73 -0.42 -0.15 -7.07
CA ASP A 73 -1.86 -0.33 -7.09
C ASP A 73 -2.48 -0.13 -5.70
N ALA A 74 -1.76 -0.44 -4.62
CA ALA A 74 -2.12 -0.06 -3.26
C ALA A 74 -2.29 1.47 -3.14
N HIS A 75 -1.34 2.28 -3.63
CA HIS A 75 -1.49 3.75 -3.66
C HIS A 75 -2.78 4.18 -4.38
N ARG A 76 -3.06 3.61 -5.57
CA ARG A 76 -4.25 3.93 -6.37
C ARG A 76 -5.56 3.55 -5.67
N ILE A 77 -5.60 2.36 -5.07
CA ILE A 77 -6.77 1.84 -4.35
C ILE A 77 -7.03 2.67 -3.10
N PHE A 78 -6.01 2.97 -2.30
CA PHE A 78 -6.18 3.77 -1.10
C PHE A 78 -6.52 5.23 -1.40
N ARG A 79 -6.04 5.78 -2.51
CA ARG A 79 -6.52 7.08 -3.02
C ARG A 79 -8.01 7.06 -3.34
N THR A 80 -8.49 6.03 -4.03
CA THR A 80 -9.92 5.85 -4.31
C THR A 80 -10.73 5.72 -3.03
N ARG A 81 -10.28 4.90 -2.07
CA ARG A 81 -10.94 4.72 -0.77
C ARG A 81 -11.00 6.01 0.03
N LEU A 82 -9.91 6.78 0.08
CA LEU A 82 -9.87 8.09 0.73
C LEU A 82 -10.92 9.03 0.11
N ALA A 83 -10.98 9.10 -1.22
CA ALA A 83 -11.97 9.91 -1.92
C ALA A 83 -13.40 9.52 -1.52
N LEU A 84 -13.74 8.21 -1.55
CA LEU A 84 -15.05 7.72 -1.15
C LEU A 84 -15.42 8.16 0.28
N VAL A 85 -14.54 7.93 1.26
CA VAL A 85 -14.79 8.29 2.67
C VAL A 85 -15.00 9.81 2.84
N LEU A 86 -14.37 10.63 2.02
CA LEU A 86 -14.52 12.09 2.07
C LEU A 86 -15.78 12.59 1.36
N THR A 87 -16.24 11.93 0.30
CA THR A 87 -17.38 12.39 -0.51
C THR A 87 -18.71 11.75 -0.16
N GLU A 88 -18.70 10.57 0.45
CA GLU A 88 -19.89 9.78 0.76
C GLU A 88 -20.08 9.62 2.28
N ASP A 89 -21.32 9.36 2.69
CA ASP A 89 -21.66 9.06 4.08
C ASP A 89 -21.58 7.54 4.30
N ASP A 90 -20.64 7.11 5.14
CA ASP A 90 -20.44 5.71 5.52
C ASP A 90 -20.33 4.73 4.31
N PRO A 91 -19.46 5.02 3.32
CA PRO A 91 -19.35 4.20 2.12
C PRO A 91 -18.81 2.82 2.42
N GLU A 92 -19.26 1.84 1.62
CA GLU A 92 -18.62 0.54 1.54
C GLU A 92 -17.66 0.51 0.34
N PHE A 93 -16.42 0.07 0.57
CA PHE A 93 -15.43 -0.17 -0.48
C PHE A 93 -14.98 -1.62 -0.51
N ALA A 94 -14.69 -2.14 -1.69
CA ALA A 94 -14.34 -3.54 -1.88
C ALA A 94 -13.06 -3.94 -1.11
N ASN A 95 -13.09 -5.12 -0.51
CA ASN A 95 -11.85 -5.83 -0.18
C ASN A 95 -11.10 -6.17 -1.47
N TRP A 96 -9.77 -6.16 -1.41
CA TRP A 96 -8.93 -6.34 -2.58
C TRP A 96 -8.16 -7.66 -2.47
N ASP A 97 -8.29 -8.48 -3.49
CA ASP A 97 -7.48 -9.69 -3.68
C ASP A 97 -6.26 -9.32 -4.52
N GLN A 98 -5.16 -9.04 -3.83
CA GLN A 98 -3.90 -8.63 -4.44
C GLN A 98 -3.28 -9.75 -5.30
N ASP A 99 -3.45 -11.01 -4.90
CA ASP A 99 -2.90 -12.16 -5.63
C ASP A 99 -3.64 -12.39 -6.93
N ALA A 100 -4.97 -12.31 -6.90
CA ALA A 100 -5.77 -12.37 -8.11
C ALA A 100 -5.43 -11.22 -9.07
N THR A 101 -5.15 -10.02 -8.54
CA THR A 101 -4.76 -8.86 -9.36
C THR A 101 -3.38 -9.04 -9.97
N ALA A 102 -2.40 -9.51 -9.20
CA ALA A 102 -1.04 -9.77 -9.68
C ALA A 102 -1.01 -10.77 -10.84
N VAL A 103 -1.85 -11.82 -10.77
CA VAL A 103 -2.04 -12.79 -11.85
C VAL A 103 -2.77 -12.16 -13.04
N ALA A 104 -3.90 -11.48 -12.82
CA ALA A 104 -4.70 -10.92 -13.90
C ALA A 104 -3.94 -9.86 -14.72
N GLU A 105 -3.13 -9.04 -14.05
CA GLU A 105 -2.36 -7.94 -14.65
C GLU A 105 -0.91 -8.34 -15.00
N ASN A 106 -0.57 -9.62 -14.88
CA ASN A 106 0.76 -10.20 -15.16
C ASN A 106 1.92 -9.37 -14.60
N TYR A 107 1.89 -9.07 -13.30
CA TYR A 107 2.83 -8.13 -12.67
C TYR A 107 4.30 -8.40 -13.02
N ASN A 108 4.73 -9.67 -13.02
CA ASN A 108 6.12 -10.03 -13.28
C ASN A 108 6.58 -9.80 -14.74
N GLU A 109 5.64 -9.61 -15.67
CA GLU A 109 5.92 -9.35 -17.09
C GLU A 109 5.86 -7.86 -17.44
N GLN A 110 5.53 -7.00 -16.48
CA GLN A 110 5.45 -5.56 -16.71
C GLN A 110 6.83 -4.94 -16.93
N ASN A 111 6.87 -3.81 -17.63
CA ASN A 111 8.12 -3.08 -17.85
C ASN A 111 8.56 -2.36 -16.55
N PRO A 112 9.74 -2.65 -15.97
CA PRO A 112 10.16 -2.04 -14.71
C PRO A 112 10.22 -0.51 -14.73
N ALA A 113 10.59 0.11 -15.86
CA ALA A 113 10.62 1.56 -16.00
C ALA A 113 9.22 2.17 -16.01
N ALA A 114 8.24 1.47 -16.60
CA ALA A 114 6.84 1.88 -16.56
C ALA A 114 6.27 1.74 -15.14
N VAL A 115 6.55 0.62 -14.45
CA VAL A 115 6.13 0.43 -13.05
C VAL A 115 6.74 1.51 -12.16
N ALA A 116 8.01 1.89 -12.36
CA ALA A 116 8.65 2.96 -11.60
C ALA A 116 7.97 4.33 -11.79
N ALA A 117 7.67 4.69 -13.04
CA ALA A 117 6.98 5.94 -13.35
C ALA A 117 5.59 5.98 -12.70
N ASP A 118 4.80 4.93 -12.92
CA ASP A 118 3.44 4.83 -12.40
C ASP A 118 3.40 4.79 -10.86
N LEU A 119 4.35 4.09 -10.23
CA LEU A 119 4.49 4.04 -8.78
C LEU A 119 4.79 5.43 -8.23
N GLY A 120 5.71 6.17 -8.84
CA GLY A 120 6.01 7.55 -8.49
C GLY A 120 4.77 8.46 -8.58
N ASP A 121 4.03 8.38 -9.69
CA ASP A 121 2.84 9.19 -9.92
C ASP A 121 1.71 8.84 -8.91
N ALA A 122 1.48 7.55 -8.66
CA ALA A 122 0.47 7.10 -7.72
C ALA A 122 0.80 7.50 -6.27
N ALA A 123 2.07 7.34 -5.86
CA ALA A 123 2.54 7.72 -4.55
C ALA A 123 2.43 9.23 -4.31
N ASN A 124 2.90 10.05 -5.26
CA ASN A 124 2.78 11.50 -5.16
C ASN A 124 1.33 11.96 -5.12
N GLY A 125 0.47 11.38 -5.96
CA GLY A 125 -0.95 11.69 -5.98
C GLY A 125 -1.64 11.44 -4.63
N LEU A 126 -1.36 10.31 -3.98
CA LEU A 126 -1.91 10.02 -2.65
C LEU A 126 -1.27 10.89 -1.56
N ALA A 127 0.05 11.12 -1.62
CA ALA A 127 0.76 11.97 -0.67
C ALA A 127 0.32 13.45 -0.72
N ASP A 128 -0.14 13.93 -1.88
CA ASP A 128 -0.67 15.29 -2.04
C ASP A 128 -2.12 15.41 -1.56
N ASP A 129 -2.91 14.33 -1.64
CA ASP A 129 -4.30 14.33 -1.18
C ASP A 129 -4.42 14.35 0.35
N PHE A 130 -3.52 13.67 1.09
CA PHE A 130 -3.58 13.61 2.56
C PHE A 130 -3.52 14.99 3.25
N PRO A 131 -2.61 15.91 2.90
CA PRO A 131 -2.59 17.27 3.46
C PRO A 131 -3.83 18.10 3.13
N ALA A 132 -4.56 17.77 2.06
CA ALA A 132 -5.78 18.49 1.68
C ALA A 132 -6.98 18.09 2.56
N VAL A 133 -6.87 17.04 3.36
CA VAL A 133 -7.91 16.62 4.29
C VAL A 133 -7.92 17.52 5.53
N LEU A 134 -8.99 18.30 5.65
CA LEU A 134 -9.21 19.16 6.81
C LEU A 134 -9.28 18.33 8.11
N PRO A 135 -8.73 18.83 9.24
CA PRO A 135 -8.74 18.12 10.51
C PRO A 135 -10.12 17.61 10.93
N GLU A 136 -11.18 18.39 10.69
CA GLU A 136 -12.56 18.01 10.99
C GLU A 136 -13.09 16.87 10.10
N ASN A 137 -12.44 16.50 9.00
CA ASN A 137 -12.87 15.38 8.16
C ASN A 137 -12.10 14.08 8.45
N ARG A 138 -11.06 14.14 9.28
CA ARG A 138 -10.19 13.00 9.60
C ARG A 138 -10.92 11.87 10.35
N HIS A 139 -12.02 12.20 11.02
CA HIS A 139 -12.86 11.25 11.75
C HIS A 139 -13.94 10.57 10.88
N ARG A 140 -14.12 10.99 9.62
CA ARG A 140 -15.10 10.37 8.71
C ARG A 140 -14.75 8.90 8.50
N THR A 141 -15.78 8.07 8.38
CA THR A 141 -15.64 6.61 8.35
C THR A 141 -16.12 5.99 7.05
N GLY A 142 -15.57 4.82 6.73
CA GLY A 142 -16.10 3.90 5.74
C GLY A 142 -15.78 2.45 6.12
N ARG A 143 -16.46 1.52 5.45
CA ARG A 143 -16.31 0.09 5.67
C ARG A 143 -15.67 -0.60 4.48
N ARG A 144 -14.77 -1.52 4.77
CA ARG A 144 -14.35 -2.51 3.78
C ARG A 144 -15.40 -3.63 3.73
N SER A 145 -15.65 -4.18 2.56
CA SER A 145 -16.67 -5.22 2.34
C SER A 145 -16.44 -6.54 3.12
N ASP A 146 -15.31 -6.67 3.83
CA ASP A 146 -15.04 -7.77 4.78
C ASP A 146 -15.52 -7.48 6.22
N GLY A 147 -16.14 -6.33 6.45
CA GLY A 147 -16.66 -5.88 7.74
C GLY A 147 -15.71 -4.98 8.53
N SER A 148 -14.49 -4.74 8.06
CA SER A 148 -13.54 -3.83 8.73
C SER A 148 -13.99 -2.38 8.61
N ASN A 149 -13.90 -1.61 9.70
CA ASN A 149 -14.27 -0.19 9.72
C ASN A 149 -13.03 0.69 9.88
N PHE A 150 -12.93 1.76 9.10
CA PHE A 150 -11.82 2.71 9.16
C PHE A 150 -12.33 4.14 9.28
N SER A 151 -11.66 4.97 10.08
CA SER A 151 -11.67 6.43 9.89
C SER A 151 -10.64 6.80 8.82
N VAL A 152 -10.63 8.05 8.34
CA VAL A 152 -9.55 8.52 7.46
C VAL A 152 -8.18 8.36 8.12
N GLU A 153 -8.07 8.60 9.43
CA GLU A 153 -6.81 8.41 10.18
C GLU A 153 -6.38 6.95 10.25
N SER A 154 -7.28 6.05 10.66
CA SER A 154 -6.91 4.64 10.77
C SER A 154 -6.71 3.99 9.40
N LEU A 155 -7.40 4.48 8.34
CA LEU A 155 -7.15 4.06 6.97
C LEU A 155 -5.73 4.44 6.53
N ALA A 156 -5.27 5.67 6.84
CA ALA A 156 -3.94 6.15 6.49
C ALA A 156 -2.83 5.37 7.23
N ALA A 157 -2.98 5.15 8.53
CA ALA A 157 -2.04 4.38 9.34
C ALA A 157 -2.01 2.89 8.95
N TYR A 158 -3.16 2.30 8.63
CA TYR A 158 -3.25 0.94 8.12
C TYR A 158 -2.57 0.80 6.76
N TYR A 159 -2.86 1.74 5.87
CA TYR A 159 -2.29 1.79 4.53
C TYR A 159 -0.77 1.87 4.54
N ILE A 160 -0.18 2.81 5.29
CA ILE A 160 1.25 3.11 5.18
C ILE A 160 2.15 1.94 5.64
N HIS A 161 1.60 1.02 6.45
CA HIS A 161 2.28 -0.23 6.78
C HIS A 161 2.63 -1.04 5.52
N ASP A 162 1.69 -1.15 4.56
CA ASP A 162 1.81 -2.01 3.38
C ASP A 162 3.05 -1.70 2.50
N PRO A 163 3.25 -0.46 2.01
CA PRO A 163 4.45 -0.12 1.23
C PRO A 163 5.74 -0.29 2.03
N ILE A 164 5.74 0.07 3.32
CA ILE A 164 6.91 -0.07 4.22
C ILE A 164 7.26 -1.55 4.43
N HIS A 165 6.25 -2.40 4.60
CA HIS A 165 6.42 -3.84 4.79
C HIS A 165 6.98 -4.48 3.52
N HIS A 166 6.43 -4.15 2.36
CA HIS A 166 6.92 -4.72 1.11
C HIS A 166 8.32 -4.23 0.73
N LEU A 167 8.69 -3.03 1.17
CA LEU A 167 10.07 -2.59 1.06
C LEU A 167 11.01 -3.44 1.95
N TRP A 168 10.56 -3.85 3.14
CA TRP A 168 11.29 -4.82 3.97
C TRP A 168 11.39 -6.20 3.32
N ASP A 169 10.31 -6.70 2.68
CA ASP A 169 10.29 -7.98 1.97
C ASP A 169 11.41 -8.07 0.91
N VAL A 170 11.63 -6.97 0.19
CA VAL A 170 12.66 -6.87 -0.85
C VAL A 170 14.02 -6.37 -0.33
N ARG A 171 14.15 -6.18 0.99
CA ARG A 171 15.34 -5.62 1.67
C ARG A 171 15.79 -4.30 1.02
N GLY A 172 14.83 -3.45 0.64
CA GLY A 172 15.04 -2.09 0.13
C GLY A 172 15.14 -1.07 1.26
#